data_AF-A0A6I1W087-F1
#
_entry.id   AF-A0A6I1W087-F1
#
_cell.length_a   1.000
_cell.length_b   1.000
_cell.length_c   1.000
_cell.angle_alpha   90.00
_cell.angle_beta   90.00
_cell.angle_gamma   90.00
#
_symmetry.space_group_name_H-M   'P 1'
#
loop_
_entity.id
_entity.type
_entity.pdbx_description
1 polymer ?
#
loop_
_entity_poly.entity_id
_entity_poly.type
_entity_poly.pdbx_seq_one_letter_code
_entity_poly.pdbx_strand_id
1 'polypeptide(L)' 'MHADIQGFYDPNTSTVSYVVYEADGSECAIIDTVLDYNAAAGRIST' A
#
# COMPACT_ATOMS: atom_id res chain seq x y z
N MET A 1 2.64 21.37 10.92
CA MET A 1 2.66 20.49 9.75
C MET A 1 2.88 19.09 10.28
N HIS A 2 1.89 18.24 10.09
CA HIS A 2 1.87 16.86 10.56
C HIS A 2 1.34 16.04 9.40
N ALA A 3 2.12 15.04 8.99
CA ALA A 3 1.68 14.13 7.96
C ALA A 3 0.56 13.22 8.51
N ASP A 4 -0.50 13.08 7.73
CA ASP A 4 -1.49 12.04 7.93
C ASP A 4 -0.95 10.72 7.37
N ILE A 5 -1.16 9.64 8.13
CA ILE A 5 -0.63 8.31 7.82
C ILE A 5 -1.79 7.32 7.85
N GLN A 6 -2.05 6.70 6.70
CA GLN A 6 -3.05 5.64 6.58
C GLN A 6 -2.39 4.29 6.27
N GLY A 7 -2.64 3.29 7.11
CA GLY A 7 -2.14 1.93 6.93
C GLY A 7 -3.18 1.00 6.31
N PHE A 8 -2.72 0.07 5.47
CA PHE A 8 -3.51 -0.96 4.81
C PHE A 8 -2.86 -2.32 5.03
N TYR A 9 -3.53 -3.22 5.75
CA TYR A 9 -3.03 -4.56 6.03
C TYR A 9 -3.47 -5.55 4.95
N ASP A 10 -2.51 -6.22 4.30
CA ASP A 10 -2.76 -7.36 3.43
C ASP A 10 -2.64 -8.67 4.24
N PRO A 11 -3.73 -9.43 4.43
CA PRO A 11 -3.70 -10.68 5.18
C PRO A 11 -2.96 -11.81 4.47
N ASN A 12 -2.79 -11.74 3.14
CA ASN A 12 -2.16 -12.82 2.38
C ASN A 12 -0.64 -12.86 2.58
N THR A 13 -0.02 -11.69 2.72
CA THR A 13 1.43 -11.52 2.90
C THR A 13 1.80 -10.99 4.29
N SER A 14 0.81 -10.59 5.09
CA SER A 14 1.00 -9.84 6.35
C SER A 14 1.74 -8.52 6.19
N THR A 15 1.75 -7.95 4.99
CA THR A 15 2.33 -6.64 4.70
C THR A 15 1.39 -5.54 5.19
N VAL A 16 1.95 -4.46 5.75
CA VAL A 16 1.21 -3.22 5.98
C VAL A 16 1.77 -2.17 5.03
N SER A 17 1.00 -1.80 4.01
CA SER A 17 1.31 -0.68 3.12
C SER A 17 0.84 0.63 3.75
N TYR A 18 1.50 1.74 3.41
CA TYR A 18 1.12 3.06 3.92
C TYR A 18 0.92 4.07 2.81
N VAL A 19 -0.03 4.98 3.02
CA VAL A 19 -0.14 6.25 2.31
C VAL A 19 0.18 7.36 3.30
N VAL A 20 1.13 8.23 2.94
CA VAL A 20 1.59 9.36 3.75
C VAL A 20 1.44 10.65 2.96
N TYR A 21 0.75 11.65 3.52
CA TYR A 21 0.45 12.93 2.88
C TYR A 21 0.22 14.05 3.92
N GLU A 22 0.32 15.32 3.53
CA GLU A 22 0.15 16.45 4.47
C GLU A 22 -1.26 17.07 4.43
N ALA A 23 -1.93 17.08 3.27
CA ALA A 23 -3.29 17.59 3.09
C ALA A 23 -3.92 17.06 1.78
N ASP A 24 -5.23 17.20 1.64
CA ASP A 24 -5.92 16.92 0.37
C ASP A 24 -5.31 17.72 -0.79
N GLY A 25 -4.90 17.02 -1.85
CA GLY A 25 -4.25 17.61 -3.02
C GLY A 25 -2.76 17.92 -2.85
N SER A 26 -2.16 17.61 -1.70
CA SER A 26 -0.70 17.65 -1.53
C SER A 26 -0.02 16.45 -2.21
N GLU A 27 1.31 16.53 -2.33
CA GLU A 27 2.11 15.36 -2.72
C GLU A 27 1.97 14.26 -1.67
N CYS A 28 2.04 13.01 -2.13
CA CYS A 28 1.96 11.85 -1.25
C CYS A 28 3.02 10.82 -1.59
N ALA A 29 3.35 9.99 -0.60
CA ALA A 29 4.18 8.81 -0.76
C ALA A 29 3.37 7.56 -0.46
N ILE A 30 3.59 6.51 -1.26
CA ILE A 30 3.06 5.17 -1.00
C ILE A 30 4.24 4.26 -0.67
N ILE A 31 4.19 3.61 0.48
CA ILE A 31 5.29 2.82 1.05
C ILE A 31 4.89 1.35 1.10
N ASP A 32 5.81 0.48 0.68
CA ASP A 32 5.65 -0.98 0.64
C ASP A 32 4.36 -1.44 -0.03
N THR A 33 4.19 -1.08 -1.31
CA THR A 33 3.00 -1.47 -2.09
C THR A 33 2.94 -2.98 -2.32
N VAL A 34 1.72 -3.52 -2.28
CA VAL A 34 1.44 -4.93 -2.57
C VAL A 34 0.86 -5.07 -3.98
N LEU A 35 1.38 -6.05 -4.73
CA LEU A 35 0.77 -6.57 -5.95
C LEU A 35 0.39 -8.03 -5.71
N ASP A 36 -0.90 -8.36 -5.85
CA ASP A 36 -1.38 -9.71 -5.62
C ASP A 36 -0.78 -10.69 -6.64
N TYR A 37 -0.23 -11.80 -6.12
CA TYR A 37 0.41 -12.84 -6.91
C TYR A 37 -0.05 -14.24 -6.50
N ASN A 38 -0.57 -14.99 -7.47
CA ASN A 38 -0.84 -16.41 -7.33
C ASN A 38 0.40 -17.21 -7.78
N ALA A 39 1.14 -17.71 -6.79
CA ALA A 39 2.36 -18.49 -7.03
C ALA A 39 2.14 -19.81 -7.79
N ALA A 40 1.00 -20.48 -7.60
CA ALA A 40 0.72 -21.74 -8.27
C ALA A 40 0.41 -21.54 -9.77
N ALA A 41 -0.24 -20.43 -10.11
CA ALA A 41 -0.58 -20.10 -11.49
C ALA A 41 0.48 -19.24 -12.20
N GLY A 42 1.42 -18.66 -11.45
CA GLY A 42 2.38 -17.69 -11.97
C GLY A 42 1.71 -16.42 -12.49
N ARG A 43 0.62 -15.97 -11.86
CA ARG A 43 -0.21 -14.85 -12.35
C ARG A 43 -0.36 -13.76 -11.31
N ILE A 44 -0.42 -12.52 -11.81
CA ILE A 44 -0.85 -11.35 -11.04
C ILE A 44 -2.33 -11.05 -11.30
N SER A 45 -2.98 -10.33 -10.39
CA SER A 45 -4.31 -9.74 -10.58
C SER A 45 -4.20 -8.22 -10.63
N THR A 46 -5.11 -7.54 -11.33
CA THR A 46 -5.20 -6.07 -11.43
C THR A 46 -6.61 -5.59 -11.17
#